data_AF-A0A524N8G8-F1
#
_entry.id   AF-A0A524N8G8-F1
#
_cell.length_a   1.000
_cell.length_b   1.000
_cell.length_c   1.000
_cell.angle_alpha   90.00
_cell.angle_beta   90.00
_cell.angle_gamma   90.00
#
_symmetry.space_group_name_H-M   'P 1'
#
loop_
_entity.id
_entity.type
_entity.pdbx_description
1 polymer ?
#
loop_
_entity_poly.entity_id
_entity_poly.type
_entity_poly.pdbx_seq_one_letter_code
_entity_poly.pdbx_strand_id
1 'polypeptide(L)'
;MNKPLLVRKVFQFGFSFSLICFFLGCDLKTQQLDEWHNFHGPDRSNKSTETGLLSEWPEEGPALLWTISGLGKGYSTVSIADGYLFTSGIDDQQTFVFAFDLDGNLVWKKPNGQAWETEMPWAISYNGARSTPTYSEGVVYHLGELGRLAAFNAKSGDEVWSIELRELFDAEIPEYGYSESVHIEGDRLYCCPAGEKAYMVCLDKHSGKLLWANTEIPGTVGFSSLIIFDHGGHRQISGLSSNSLFGVDLHTGKLLWHTEYENSRSNNVSDPIYHNGYVFASSGYGKGSILIRLNASGNGITPEKVWQTELMDNQHGGVILHNGYLYGAGQDARGWFCLDFQTGSQIWNTGGRGSLTYADQMLYCLDERGIMTLVKATPEKYEAVSAFEVPDGGEGMHWAHPVVCGARLYIRHQDKLFAYDISDQ
;
A
#
# COMPACT_ATOMS: atom_id res chain seq x y z
N MET A 1 70.58 23.58 -54.91
CA MET A 1 70.16 23.85 -56.30
C MET A 1 68.91 23.04 -56.62
N ASN A 2 68.02 23.65 -57.40
CA ASN A 2 66.64 23.31 -57.80
C ASN A 2 66.22 21.84 -58.04
N LYS A 3 65.02 21.50 -57.49
CA LYS A 3 63.76 20.90 -58.08
C LYS A 3 63.82 19.68 -59.04
N PRO A 4 62.69 18.98 -59.30
CA PRO A 4 61.71 18.33 -58.39
C PRO A 4 61.38 16.87 -58.86
N LEU A 5 60.63 16.09 -58.07
CA LEU A 5 60.16 14.73 -58.47
C LEU A 5 58.62 14.64 -58.45
N LEU A 6 58.10 14.08 -59.55
CA LEU A 6 56.71 14.00 -59.98
C LEU A 6 55.99 12.82 -59.31
N VAL A 7 54.81 13.04 -58.74
CA VAL A 7 53.95 12.00 -58.15
C VAL A 7 52.96 11.47 -59.20
N ARG A 8 52.98 10.16 -59.48
CA ARG A 8 51.98 9.45 -60.29
C ARG A 8 50.87 8.90 -59.38
N LYS A 9 49.61 9.24 -59.66
CA LYS A 9 48.41 8.64 -59.04
C LYS A 9 48.04 7.34 -59.78
N VAL A 10 47.79 6.27 -59.02
CA VAL A 10 47.23 4.99 -59.49
C VAL A 10 45.74 4.97 -59.12
N PHE A 11 44.87 4.66 -60.08
CA PHE A 11 43.44 4.43 -59.85
C PHE A 11 43.21 2.96 -59.49
N GLN A 12 42.55 2.71 -58.36
CA GLN A 12 42.06 1.38 -57.95
C GLN A 12 40.53 1.38 -58.07
N PHE A 13 39.99 0.46 -58.87
CA PHE A 13 38.56 0.15 -58.93
C PHE A 13 38.21 -0.80 -57.76
N GLY A 14 37.38 -0.34 -56.83
CA GLY A 14 36.79 -1.16 -55.78
C GLY A 14 35.35 -1.53 -56.12
N PHE A 15 35.05 -2.82 -56.23
CA PHE A 15 33.68 -3.34 -56.25
C PHE A 15 33.14 -3.39 -54.82
N SER A 16 32.09 -2.62 -54.52
CA SER A 16 31.34 -2.70 -53.27
C SER A 16 30.29 -3.82 -53.36
N PHE A 17 30.41 -4.84 -52.51
CA PHE A 17 29.33 -5.78 -52.21
C PHE A 17 28.51 -5.21 -51.04
N SER A 18 27.29 -4.74 -51.31
CA SER A 18 26.34 -4.34 -50.25
C SER A 18 25.69 -5.60 -49.67
N LEU A 19 26.05 -5.94 -48.43
CA LEU A 19 25.36 -6.94 -47.63
C LEU A 19 24.09 -6.29 -47.05
N ILE A 20 22.92 -6.67 -47.55
CA ILE A 20 21.63 -6.25 -46.98
C ILE A 20 21.32 -7.17 -45.80
N CYS A 21 21.62 -6.72 -44.58
CA CYS A 21 21.14 -7.37 -43.36
C CYS A 21 19.66 -7.02 -43.16
N PHE A 22 18.78 -8.00 -43.37
CA PHE A 22 17.40 -7.94 -42.90
C PHE A 22 17.43 -8.06 -41.37
N PHE A 23 17.34 -6.94 -40.65
CA PHE A 23 16.97 -6.94 -39.24
C PHE A 23 15.48 -7.27 -39.16
N LEU A 24 15.16 -8.53 -38.89
CA LEU A 24 13.87 -8.92 -38.33
C LEU A 24 13.76 -8.23 -36.97
N GLY A 25 13.11 -7.08 -36.92
CA GLY A 25 12.68 -6.45 -35.69
C GLY A 25 11.64 -7.34 -35.03
N CYS A 26 12.08 -8.23 -34.14
CA CYS A 26 11.21 -8.72 -33.09
C CYS A 26 10.96 -7.53 -32.15
N ASP A 27 9.86 -6.81 -32.39
CA ASP A 27 9.23 -6.02 -31.34
C ASP A 27 8.79 -7.01 -30.25
N LEU A 28 9.69 -7.32 -29.33
CA LEU A 28 9.30 -7.78 -28.01
C LEU A 28 8.49 -6.63 -27.41
N LYS A 29 7.17 -6.69 -27.58
CA LYS A 29 6.28 -6.11 -26.57
C LYS A 29 6.67 -6.80 -25.28
N THR A 30 7.47 -6.15 -24.45
CA THR A 30 7.50 -6.47 -23.03
C THR A 30 6.04 -6.36 -22.60
N GLN A 31 5.40 -7.50 -22.36
CA GLN A 31 4.10 -7.50 -21.74
C GLN A 31 4.37 -6.91 -20.36
N GLN A 32 4.07 -5.62 -20.22
CA GLN A 32 4.15 -4.95 -18.94
C GLN A 32 3.09 -5.65 -18.09
N LEU A 33 3.53 -6.54 -17.23
CA LEU A 33 2.65 -7.19 -16.27
C LEU A 33 2.09 -6.07 -15.40
N ASP A 34 0.79 -6.10 -15.15
CA ASP A 34 0.19 -5.20 -14.16
C ASP A 34 0.82 -5.49 -12.81
N GLU A 35 1.32 -4.44 -12.13
CA GLU A 35 2.02 -4.56 -10.86
C GLU A 35 1.25 -3.82 -9.76
N TRP A 36 1.15 -4.49 -8.60
CA TRP A 36 0.64 -3.98 -7.35
C TRP A 36 1.68 -4.24 -6.25
N HIS A 37 2.88 -3.69 -6.42
CA HIS A 37 4.07 -4.12 -5.67
C HIS A 37 4.08 -3.74 -4.18
N ASN A 38 3.10 -2.99 -3.68
CA ASN A 38 3.04 -2.59 -2.26
C ASN A 38 1.60 -2.37 -1.78
N PHE A 39 1.40 -2.20 -0.48
CA PHE A 39 0.09 -1.92 0.10
C PHE A 39 -0.53 -0.66 -0.53
N HIS A 40 -1.78 -0.77 -0.98
CA HIS A 40 -2.50 0.28 -1.75
C HIS A 40 -1.90 0.61 -3.13
N GLY A 41 -1.04 -0.27 -3.66
CA GLY A 41 -0.61 -0.23 -5.05
C GLY A 41 0.52 0.77 -5.33
N PRO A 42 0.91 0.94 -6.60
CA PRO A 42 2.13 1.66 -6.98
C PRO A 42 2.27 3.09 -6.46
N ASP A 43 1.15 3.80 -6.29
CA ASP A 43 1.12 5.19 -5.78
C ASP A 43 0.47 5.32 -4.39
N ARG A 44 0.17 4.19 -3.72
CA ARG A 44 -0.55 4.11 -2.44
C ARG A 44 -1.91 4.80 -2.41
N SER A 45 -2.53 5.00 -3.57
CA SER A 45 -3.88 5.57 -3.65
C SER A 45 -4.99 4.52 -3.56
N ASN A 46 -4.62 3.23 -3.56
CA ASN A 46 -5.53 2.08 -3.60
C ASN A 46 -6.46 2.12 -4.81
N LYS A 47 -5.92 2.53 -5.95
CA LYS A 47 -6.62 2.64 -7.24
C LYS A 47 -5.88 1.85 -8.31
N SER A 48 -6.50 0.82 -8.86
CA SER A 48 -6.04 0.22 -10.10
C SER A 48 -6.33 1.16 -11.27
N THR A 49 -5.38 1.20 -12.21
CA THR A 49 -5.50 1.98 -13.45
C THR A 49 -6.07 1.16 -14.61
N GLU A 50 -6.38 -0.11 -14.35
CA GLU A 50 -6.96 -1.02 -15.33
C GLU A 50 -8.35 -0.58 -15.77
N THR A 51 -8.68 -0.94 -17.01
CA THR A 51 -9.94 -0.63 -17.69
C THR A 51 -10.39 -1.85 -18.47
N GLY A 52 -11.69 -1.93 -18.80
CA GLY A 52 -12.25 -3.13 -19.45
C GLY A 52 -12.51 -4.23 -18.41
N LEU A 53 -12.92 -3.81 -17.22
CA LEU A 53 -13.33 -4.71 -16.14
C LEU A 53 -14.86 -4.79 -16.11
N LEU A 54 -15.38 -5.89 -15.58
CA LEU A 54 -16.83 -6.10 -15.45
C LEU A 54 -17.49 -4.94 -14.69
N SER A 55 -18.44 -4.26 -15.33
CA SER A 55 -19.24 -3.22 -14.69
C SER A 55 -20.42 -3.75 -13.86
N GLU A 56 -20.73 -5.04 -14.00
CA GLU A 56 -21.76 -5.78 -13.28
C GLU A 56 -21.35 -7.25 -13.18
N TRP A 57 -21.50 -7.85 -12.01
CA TRP A 57 -21.24 -9.28 -11.79
C TRP A 57 -22.53 -10.12 -11.87
N PRO A 58 -22.42 -11.41 -12.20
CA PRO A 58 -23.50 -12.38 -11.96
C PRO A 58 -23.93 -12.43 -10.48
N GLU A 59 -25.11 -12.98 -10.19
CA GLU A 59 -25.64 -13.14 -8.83
C GLU A 59 -24.72 -13.94 -7.90
N GLU A 60 -24.06 -14.96 -8.44
CA GLU A 60 -23.06 -15.78 -7.72
C GLU A 60 -21.68 -15.11 -7.61
N GLY A 61 -21.54 -13.89 -8.15
CA GLY A 61 -20.28 -13.17 -8.28
C GLY A 61 -19.50 -13.48 -9.55
N PRO A 62 -18.34 -12.83 -9.73
CA PRO A 62 -17.40 -13.13 -10.82
C PRO A 62 -16.85 -14.56 -10.72
N ALA A 63 -16.26 -15.07 -11.80
CA ALA A 63 -15.76 -16.44 -11.82
C ALA A 63 -14.57 -16.61 -10.85
N LEU A 64 -14.73 -17.48 -9.84
CA LEU A 64 -13.63 -17.85 -8.94
C LEU A 64 -12.60 -18.70 -9.70
N LEU A 65 -11.39 -18.18 -9.86
CA LEU A 65 -10.29 -18.84 -10.58
C LEU A 65 -9.62 -19.90 -9.71
N TRP A 66 -9.25 -19.51 -8.49
CA TRP A 66 -8.57 -20.38 -7.54
C TRP A 66 -8.71 -19.85 -6.11
N THR A 67 -8.41 -20.74 -5.16
CA THR A 67 -8.35 -20.44 -3.73
C THR A 67 -7.05 -20.97 -3.16
N ILE A 68 -6.28 -20.10 -2.51
CA ILE A 68 -5.16 -20.50 -1.65
C ILE A 68 -5.70 -20.75 -0.23
N SER A 69 -5.15 -21.74 0.47
CA SER A 69 -5.43 -22.02 1.89
C SER A 69 -4.12 -22.30 2.64
N GLY A 70 -4.16 -22.28 3.96
CA GLY A 70 -2.96 -22.46 4.80
C GLY A 70 -2.12 -21.19 4.94
N LEU A 71 -2.71 -20.02 4.74
CA LEU A 71 -2.06 -18.73 5.02
C LEU A 71 -2.01 -18.44 6.52
N GLY A 72 -2.82 -19.11 7.33
CA GLY A 72 -2.96 -18.82 8.74
C GLY A 72 -3.69 -17.50 9.01
N LYS A 73 -3.73 -17.09 10.28
CA LYS A 73 -4.48 -15.90 10.71
C LYS A 73 -3.84 -14.64 10.17
N GLY A 74 -4.64 -13.72 9.62
CA GLY A 74 -4.10 -12.50 9.04
C GLY A 74 -5.07 -11.64 8.24
N TYR A 75 -4.66 -10.40 8.12
CA TYR A 75 -5.32 -9.30 7.40
C TYR A 75 -4.39 -8.65 6.37
N SER A 76 -3.13 -9.10 6.24
CA SER A 76 -2.25 -8.72 5.13
C SER A 76 -2.97 -8.99 3.82
N THR A 77 -3.08 -7.98 2.97
CA THR A 77 -3.55 -8.20 1.60
C THR A 77 -2.41 -8.81 0.77
N VAL A 78 -2.42 -8.56 -0.53
CA VAL A 78 -1.42 -9.06 -1.48
C VAL A 78 -0.65 -7.91 -2.11
N SER A 79 0.64 -8.16 -2.36
CA SER A 79 1.39 -7.42 -3.36
C SER A 79 1.70 -8.32 -4.54
N ILE A 80 1.71 -7.77 -5.74
CA ILE A 80 1.86 -8.52 -7.00
C ILE A 80 2.93 -7.84 -7.83
N ALA A 81 3.99 -8.57 -8.18
CA ALA A 81 5.06 -8.04 -9.01
C ALA A 81 5.91 -9.18 -9.58
N ASP A 82 6.52 -8.96 -10.75
CA ASP A 82 7.42 -9.91 -11.42
C ASP A 82 6.84 -11.34 -11.56
N GLY A 83 5.51 -11.43 -11.77
CA GLY A 83 4.81 -12.72 -11.91
C GLY A 83 4.60 -13.49 -10.60
N TYR A 84 4.82 -12.85 -9.45
CA TYR A 84 4.56 -13.42 -8.13
C TYR A 84 3.51 -12.62 -7.37
N LEU A 85 2.86 -13.31 -6.44
CA LEU A 85 1.99 -12.75 -5.43
C LEU A 85 2.60 -12.98 -4.04
N PHE A 86 2.66 -11.95 -3.21
CA PHE A 86 3.21 -12.01 -1.86
C PHE A 86 2.17 -11.64 -0.81
N THR A 87 2.17 -12.36 0.32
CA THR A 87 1.32 -12.06 1.48
C THR A 87 1.97 -12.58 2.76
N SER A 88 1.43 -12.27 3.93
CA SER A 88 1.94 -12.74 5.22
C SER A 88 0.85 -13.33 6.11
N GLY A 89 1.18 -14.23 7.03
CA GLY A 89 0.17 -14.80 7.93
C GLY A 89 0.78 -15.53 9.11
N ILE A 90 -0.03 -15.74 10.14
CA ILE A 90 0.40 -16.37 11.39
C ILE A 90 -0.02 -17.84 11.37
N ASP A 91 0.97 -18.71 11.52
CA ASP A 91 0.80 -20.15 11.68
C ASP A 91 1.67 -20.60 12.87
N ASP A 92 1.10 -21.36 13.80
CA ASP A 92 1.77 -21.86 15.01
C ASP A 92 2.63 -20.81 15.76
N GLN A 93 2.04 -19.67 16.13
CA GLN A 93 2.69 -18.54 16.83
C GLN A 93 3.90 -17.94 16.10
N GLN A 94 4.01 -18.19 14.80
CA GLN A 94 5.09 -17.73 13.95
C GLN A 94 4.49 -16.96 12.77
N THR A 95 5.04 -15.78 12.51
CA THR A 95 4.71 -15.03 11.29
C THR A 95 5.46 -15.65 10.12
N PHE A 96 4.76 -15.83 9.01
CA PHE A 96 5.33 -16.28 7.74
C PHE A 96 5.07 -15.26 6.63
N VAL A 97 6.03 -15.15 5.72
CA VAL A 97 5.87 -14.52 4.42
C VAL A 97 5.74 -15.62 3.38
N PHE A 98 4.81 -15.44 2.45
CA PHE A 98 4.51 -16.39 1.39
C PHE A 98 4.73 -15.74 0.03
N ALA A 99 5.21 -16.53 -0.92
CA ALA A 99 5.15 -16.20 -2.34
C ALA A 99 4.42 -17.31 -3.10
N PHE A 100 3.57 -16.87 -4.02
CA PHE A 100 2.84 -17.71 -4.96
C PHE A 100 3.14 -17.26 -6.38
N ASP A 101 2.98 -18.14 -7.35
CA ASP A 101 2.80 -17.71 -8.73
C ASP A 101 1.38 -17.14 -8.93
N LEU A 102 1.12 -16.56 -10.10
CA LEU A 102 -0.19 -15.98 -10.41
C LEU A 102 -1.30 -17.03 -10.56
N ASP A 103 -0.97 -18.31 -10.65
CA ASP A 103 -1.95 -19.41 -10.70
C ASP A 103 -2.28 -19.94 -9.29
N GLY A 104 -1.71 -19.32 -8.25
CA GLY A 104 -1.97 -19.64 -6.85
C GLY A 104 -1.11 -20.78 -6.31
N ASN A 105 -0.08 -21.23 -7.04
CA ASN A 105 0.80 -22.29 -6.55
C ASN A 105 1.85 -21.70 -5.61
N LEU A 106 2.05 -22.35 -4.47
CA LEU A 106 3.07 -21.94 -3.50
C LEU A 106 4.48 -22.08 -4.11
N VAL A 107 5.22 -20.97 -4.13
CA VAL A 107 6.63 -20.94 -4.52
C VAL A 107 7.52 -21.11 -3.30
N TRP A 108 7.29 -20.31 -2.25
CA TRP A 108 7.97 -20.45 -0.97
C TRP A 108 7.15 -19.90 0.20
N LYS A 109 7.43 -20.42 1.40
CA LYS A 109 6.94 -19.97 2.71
C LYS A 109 8.14 -19.82 3.65
N LYS A 110 8.33 -18.65 4.25
CA LYS A 110 9.51 -18.35 5.09
C LYS A 110 9.10 -17.66 6.39
N PRO A 111 9.67 -18.07 7.55
CA PRO A 111 9.35 -17.43 8.82
C PRO A 111 9.92 -16.02 8.89
N ASN A 112 9.22 -15.09 9.54
CA ASN A 112 9.68 -13.73 9.80
C ASN A 112 9.37 -13.28 11.24
N GLY A 113 9.89 -14.03 12.21
CA GLY A 113 9.78 -13.68 13.63
C GLY A 113 8.47 -14.14 14.29
N GLN A 114 8.48 -14.12 15.62
CA GLN A 114 7.35 -14.56 16.42
C GLN A 114 6.10 -13.73 16.14
N ALA A 115 4.96 -14.39 16.15
CA ALA A 115 3.68 -13.74 16.07
C ALA A 115 3.43 -12.86 17.31
N TRP A 116 2.75 -11.75 17.10
CA TRP A 116 2.20 -10.98 18.20
C TRP A 116 0.98 -11.69 18.80
N GLU A 117 0.91 -11.72 20.13
CA GLU A 117 -0.20 -12.27 20.88
C GLU A 117 -0.57 -11.34 22.05
N THR A 118 -1.80 -11.45 22.52
CA THR A 118 -2.31 -10.67 23.65
C THR A 118 -3.33 -11.46 24.46
N GLU A 119 -3.34 -11.22 25.77
CA GLU A 119 -4.38 -11.71 26.69
C GLU A 119 -5.50 -10.67 26.91
N MET A 120 -5.41 -9.49 26.28
CA MET A 120 -6.39 -8.42 26.45
C MET A 120 -7.75 -8.83 25.87
N PRO A 121 -8.85 -8.82 26.64
CA PRO A 121 -10.15 -9.34 26.20
C PRO A 121 -10.73 -8.65 24.96
N TRP A 122 -10.40 -7.38 24.73
CA TRP A 122 -10.85 -6.60 23.56
C TRP A 122 -9.99 -6.78 22.31
N ALA A 123 -8.84 -7.46 22.40
CA ALA A 123 -7.89 -7.61 21.30
C ALA A 123 -7.58 -9.07 20.94
N ILE A 124 -7.81 -10.02 21.86
CA ILE A 124 -7.48 -11.44 21.71
C ILE A 124 -8.14 -12.11 20.48
N SER A 125 -9.31 -11.62 20.05
CA SER A 125 -10.03 -12.14 18.89
C SER A 125 -9.55 -11.57 17.55
N TYR A 126 -8.58 -10.64 17.56
CA TYR A 126 -8.15 -9.90 16.38
C TYR A 126 -6.69 -10.18 16.01
N ASN A 127 -6.15 -11.34 16.40
CA ASN A 127 -4.80 -11.77 16.04
C ASN A 127 -4.67 -12.04 14.52
N GLY A 128 -3.50 -11.77 13.96
CA GLY A 128 -3.22 -12.01 12.54
C GLY A 128 -2.11 -11.10 12.01
N ALA A 129 -1.37 -11.55 11.00
CA ALA A 129 -0.41 -10.71 10.31
C ALA A 129 -1.13 -9.58 9.55
N ARG A 130 -0.70 -8.34 9.72
CA ARG A 130 -1.38 -7.14 9.15
C ARG A 130 -0.56 -6.45 8.08
N SER A 131 0.75 -6.35 8.28
CA SER A 131 1.68 -5.77 7.30
C SER A 131 1.68 -6.57 6.00
N THR A 132 1.52 -5.87 4.88
CA THR A 132 1.59 -6.47 3.54
C THR A 132 3.03 -6.39 3.02
N PRO A 133 3.61 -7.51 2.52
CA PRO A 133 4.96 -7.47 1.96
C PRO A 133 5.09 -6.44 0.83
N THR A 134 6.19 -5.70 0.80
CA THR A 134 6.49 -4.72 -0.25
C THR A 134 7.59 -5.26 -1.15
N TYR A 135 7.35 -5.28 -2.46
CA TYR A 135 8.30 -5.71 -3.46
C TYR A 135 9.06 -4.51 -4.06
N SER A 136 10.37 -4.67 -4.26
CA SER A 136 11.20 -3.77 -5.07
C SER A 136 12.38 -4.53 -5.66
N GLU A 137 12.48 -4.52 -6.99
CA GLU A 137 13.68 -4.98 -7.75
C GLU A 137 14.15 -6.40 -7.36
N GLY A 138 13.25 -7.36 -7.31
CA GLY A 138 13.57 -8.76 -6.99
C GLY A 138 13.75 -9.04 -5.49
N VAL A 139 13.42 -8.09 -4.62
CA VAL A 139 13.48 -8.23 -3.15
C VAL A 139 12.11 -7.92 -2.55
N VAL A 140 11.71 -8.71 -1.55
CA VAL A 140 10.48 -8.53 -0.77
C VAL A 140 10.85 -8.13 0.65
N TYR A 141 10.27 -7.03 1.12
CA TYR A 141 10.47 -6.48 2.45
C TYR A 141 9.21 -6.69 3.28
N HIS A 142 9.38 -7.18 4.51
CA HIS A 142 8.27 -7.43 5.40
C HIS A 142 8.61 -7.08 6.84
N LEU A 143 7.72 -6.33 7.49
CA LEU A 143 7.78 -6.00 8.90
C LEU A 143 6.90 -6.97 9.68
N GLY A 144 7.52 -7.81 10.51
CA GLY A 144 6.82 -8.69 11.44
C GLY A 144 6.21 -7.91 12.61
N GLU A 145 5.21 -8.50 13.22
CA GLU A 145 4.31 -7.91 14.21
C GLU A 145 5.05 -7.55 15.51
N LEU A 146 6.16 -8.23 15.78
CA LEU A 146 7.05 -7.94 16.92
C LEU A 146 8.31 -7.13 16.53
N GLY A 147 8.35 -6.53 15.34
CA GLY A 147 9.39 -5.58 14.96
C GLY A 147 10.57 -6.16 14.18
N ARG A 148 10.49 -7.44 13.79
CA ARG A 148 11.48 -8.04 12.88
C ARG A 148 11.24 -7.55 11.45
N LEU A 149 12.08 -6.63 10.98
CA LEU A 149 12.08 -6.18 9.60
C LEU A 149 13.09 -7.01 8.80
N ALA A 150 12.63 -7.67 7.74
CA ALA A 150 13.48 -8.51 6.91
C ALA A 150 13.29 -8.25 5.41
N ALA A 151 14.35 -8.53 4.67
CA ALA A 151 14.37 -8.56 3.22
C ALA A 151 14.64 -9.98 2.73
N PHE A 152 13.86 -10.43 1.74
CA PHE A 152 13.95 -11.76 1.14
C PHE A 152 14.15 -11.63 -0.36
N ASN A 153 14.95 -12.52 -0.95
CA ASN A 153 14.96 -12.68 -2.40
C ASN A 153 13.55 -13.09 -2.87
N ALA A 154 12.96 -12.33 -3.79
CA ALA A 154 11.57 -12.52 -4.21
C ALA A 154 11.31 -13.92 -4.81
N LYS A 155 12.32 -14.51 -5.47
CA LYS A 155 12.19 -15.79 -6.15
C LYS A 155 12.45 -16.99 -5.25
N SER A 156 13.50 -16.95 -4.42
CA SER A 156 13.89 -18.10 -3.58
C SER A 156 13.36 -18.03 -2.15
N GLY A 157 12.96 -16.84 -1.68
CA GLY A 157 12.65 -16.58 -0.29
C GLY A 157 13.88 -16.63 0.62
N ASP A 158 15.09 -16.65 0.08
CA ASP A 158 16.29 -16.60 0.90
C ASP A 158 16.40 -15.23 1.56
N GLU A 159 16.67 -15.23 2.86
CA GLU A 159 16.86 -13.99 3.60
C GLU A 159 18.13 -13.27 3.13
N VAL A 160 17.97 -12.00 2.77
CA VAL A 160 19.06 -11.11 2.38
C VAL A 160 19.63 -10.43 3.63
N TRP A 161 18.75 -9.89 4.47
CA TRP A 161 19.08 -9.31 5.77
C TRP A 161 17.83 -9.24 6.67
N SER A 162 18.04 -9.11 7.97
CA SER A 162 17.00 -8.78 8.93
C SER A 162 17.54 -7.90 10.06
N ILE A 163 16.69 -7.09 10.66
CA ILE A 163 16.97 -6.30 11.87
C ILE A 163 15.79 -6.35 12.84
N GLU A 164 16.08 -6.17 14.12
CA GLU A 164 15.08 -6.10 15.19
C GLU A 164 14.83 -4.64 15.58
N LEU A 165 13.79 -4.02 15.02
CA LEU A 165 13.53 -2.58 15.17
C LEU A 165 13.40 -2.17 16.64
N ARG A 166 12.72 -2.99 17.45
CA ARG A 166 12.48 -2.68 18.86
C ARG A 166 13.76 -2.62 19.68
N GLU A 167 14.66 -3.57 19.46
CA GLU A 167 15.95 -3.61 20.16
C GLU A 167 16.87 -2.48 19.70
N LEU A 168 16.86 -2.16 18.40
CA LEU A 168 17.70 -1.10 17.84
C LEU A 168 17.26 0.29 18.30
N PHE A 169 15.95 0.53 18.42
CA PHE A 169 15.38 1.86 18.62
C PHE A 169 14.69 2.07 19.97
N ASP A 170 14.81 1.12 20.90
CA ASP A 170 14.15 1.13 22.22
C ASP A 170 12.62 1.34 22.09
N ALA A 171 11.98 0.51 21.26
CA ALA A 171 10.54 0.56 21.04
C ALA A 171 9.78 -0.51 21.85
N GLU A 172 8.63 -0.11 22.37
CA GLU A 172 7.69 -1.00 23.04
C GLU A 172 6.97 -1.92 22.04
N ILE A 173 6.26 -2.94 22.55
CA ILE A 173 5.36 -3.75 21.71
C ILE A 173 4.10 -2.92 21.44
N PRO A 174 3.75 -2.62 20.19
CA PRO A 174 2.50 -1.93 19.87
C PRO A 174 1.28 -2.74 20.34
N GLU A 175 0.20 -2.06 20.73
CA GLU A 175 -1.03 -2.72 21.25
C GLU A 175 -1.59 -3.78 20.31
N TYR A 176 -1.38 -3.65 18.99
CA TYR A 176 -1.82 -4.62 17.97
C TYR A 176 -0.66 -5.23 17.18
N GLY A 177 0.58 -5.11 17.67
CA GLY A 177 1.80 -5.38 16.91
C GLY A 177 2.00 -4.39 15.77
N TYR A 178 3.18 -4.42 15.13
CA TYR A 178 3.40 -3.62 13.93
C TYR A 178 2.43 -4.03 12.81
N SER A 179 1.82 -3.02 12.18
CA SER A 179 0.80 -3.21 11.13
C SER A 179 1.08 -2.41 9.86
N GLU A 180 2.08 -1.52 9.87
CA GLU A 180 2.45 -0.74 8.70
C GLU A 180 3.09 -1.63 7.61
N SER A 181 2.90 -1.25 6.36
CA SER A 181 3.63 -1.82 5.22
C SER A 181 4.73 -0.84 4.80
N VAL A 182 5.99 -1.27 4.91
CA VAL A 182 7.17 -0.41 4.69
C VAL A 182 7.14 0.27 3.33
N HIS A 183 7.66 1.49 3.26
CA HIS A 183 7.72 2.24 2.01
C HIS A 183 9.13 2.13 1.41
N ILE A 184 9.23 1.86 0.10
CA ILE A 184 10.51 1.84 -0.62
C ILE A 184 10.54 2.98 -1.64
N GLU A 185 11.60 3.77 -1.65
CA GLU A 185 11.86 4.74 -2.71
C GLU A 185 13.35 4.77 -3.06
N GLY A 186 13.68 4.44 -4.31
CA GLY A 186 15.06 4.28 -4.75
C GLY A 186 15.78 3.21 -3.92
N ASP A 187 16.88 3.57 -3.28
CA ASP A 187 17.67 2.70 -2.40
C ASP A 187 17.27 2.80 -0.91
N ARG A 188 16.14 3.46 -0.60
CA ARG A 188 15.73 3.77 0.76
C ARG A 188 14.47 3.02 1.16
N LEU A 189 14.46 2.55 2.40
CA LEU A 189 13.32 1.95 3.08
C LEU A 189 12.90 2.83 4.25
N TYR A 190 11.61 3.10 4.38
CA TYR A 190 11.04 3.91 5.46
C TYR A 190 10.05 3.10 6.29
N CYS A 191 10.18 3.20 7.61
CA CYS A 191 9.32 2.55 8.58
C CYS A 191 9.33 3.32 9.91
N CYS A 192 8.38 3.01 10.78
CA CYS A 192 8.16 3.65 12.07
C CYS A 192 8.40 2.66 13.22
N PRO A 193 9.64 2.52 13.73
CA PRO A 193 9.89 1.76 14.96
C PRO A 193 9.08 2.28 16.15
N ALA A 194 8.79 3.59 16.19
CA ALA A 194 8.07 4.26 17.28
C ALA A 194 8.74 4.07 18.66
N GLY A 195 10.07 4.07 18.70
CA GLY A 195 10.87 3.94 19.92
C GLY A 195 11.52 5.25 20.37
N GLU A 196 12.06 5.26 21.58
CA GLU A 196 12.66 6.47 22.17
C GLU A 196 13.85 7.01 21.37
N LYS A 197 14.62 6.12 20.71
CA LYS A 197 15.77 6.50 19.86
C LYS A 197 15.36 6.93 18.46
N ALA A 198 14.18 6.51 17.98
CA ALA A 198 13.66 6.88 16.68
C ALA A 198 12.17 6.55 16.59
N TYR A 199 11.35 7.57 16.33
CA TYR A 199 9.97 7.37 15.92
C TYR A 199 9.92 6.76 14.52
N MET A 200 10.64 7.39 13.58
CA MET A 200 10.71 7.01 12.18
C MET A 200 12.15 6.92 11.73
N VAL A 201 12.45 5.97 10.84
CA VAL A 201 13.78 5.78 10.28
C VAL A 201 13.75 5.68 8.76
N CYS A 202 14.87 6.02 8.16
CA CYS A 202 15.21 5.63 6.81
C CYS A 202 16.42 4.70 6.86
N LEU A 203 16.29 3.57 6.19
CA LEU A 203 17.30 2.54 6.09
C LEU A 203 17.75 2.39 4.63
N ASP A 204 18.98 1.95 4.43
CA ASP A 204 19.44 1.43 3.15
C ASP A 204 18.70 0.12 2.85
N LYS A 205 17.94 0.06 1.75
CA LYS A 205 17.11 -1.12 1.44
C LYS A 205 17.94 -2.38 1.21
N HIS A 206 19.20 -2.25 0.78
CA HIS A 206 20.05 -3.39 0.45
C HIS A 206 20.68 -4.06 1.67
N SER A 207 20.79 -3.34 2.79
CA SER A 207 21.52 -3.81 3.97
C SER A 207 20.82 -3.61 5.31
N GLY A 208 19.70 -2.88 5.35
CA GLY A 208 18.99 -2.52 6.58
C GLY A 208 19.74 -1.50 7.45
N LYS A 209 20.84 -0.93 6.96
CA LYS A 209 21.64 0.05 7.72
C LYS A 209 20.91 1.38 7.85
N LEU A 210 20.96 1.97 9.04
CA LEU A 210 20.39 3.29 9.31
C LEU A 210 21.05 4.38 8.45
N LEU A 211 20.22 5.16 7.74
CA LEU A 211 20.61 6.36 7.00
C LEU A 211 20.27 7.63 7.77
N TRP A 212 19.06 7.70 8.33
CA TRP A 212 18.65 8.75 9.27
C TRP A 212 17.56 8.25 10.21
N ALA A 213 17.43 8.92 11.37
CA ALA A 213 16.39 8.69 12.37
C ALA A 213 15.73 10.02 12.75
N ASN A 214 14.41 10.03 12.91
CA ASN A 214 13.64 11.14 13.45
C ASN A 214 13.13 10.79 14.85
N THR A 215 13.30 11.71 15.80
CA THR A 215 12.82 11.60 17.21
C THR A 215 11.85 12.72 17.59
N GLU A 216 11.42 13.53 16.62
CA GLU A 216 10.67 14.77 16.86
C GLU A 216 9.16 14.60 16.58
N ILE A 217 8.74 13.53 15.90
CA ILE A 217 7.32 13.23 15.65
C ILE A 217 6.59 13.05 17.00
N PRO A 218 5.55 13.85 17.28
CA PRO A 218 4.78 13.72 18.52
C PRO A 218 4.03 12.40 18.60
N GLY A 219 3.86 11.88 19.82
CA GLY A 219 3.06 10.69 20.08
C GLY A 219 3.83 9.38 20.02
N THR A 220 3.10 8.31 20.30
CA THR A 220 3.55 6.91 20.24
C THR A 220 3.14 6.28 18.92
N VAL A 221 3.34 4.97 18.78
CA VAL A 221 3.06 4.20 17.58
C VAL A 221 1.69 4.52 16.98
N GLY A 222 1.69 4.88 15.70
CA GLY A 222 0.52 4.79 14.83
C GLY A 222 0.63 3.54 13.95
N PHE A 223 -0.44 3.21 13.25
CA PHE A 223 -0.52 1.98 12.45
C PHE A 223 -0.68 2.26 10.96
N SER A 224 -0.67 3.53 10.55
CA SER A 224 -0.75 3.94 9.15
C SER A 224 0.50 3.56 8.39
N SER A 225 0.34 3.11 7.14
CA SER A 225 1.42 3.02 6.18
C SER A 225 1.70 4.41 5.58
N LEU A 226 2.98 4.70 5.35
CA LEU A 226 3.44 6.04 4.96
C LEU A 226 3.20 6.34 3.48
N ILE A 227 2.90 7.60 3.15
CA ILE A 227 2.82 8.10 1.77
C ILE A 227 3.97 9.06 1.47
N ILE A 228 4.43 9.11 0.21
CA ILE A 228 5.41 10.08 -0.26
C ILE A 228 4.76 11.05 -1.23
N PHE A 229 5.07 12.33 -1.12
CA PHE A 229 4.62 13.35 -2.07
C PHE A 229 5.56 14.55 -2.15
N ASP A 230 5.48 15.29 -3.26
CA ASP A 230 6.19 16.55 -3.45
C ASP A 230 5.28 17.74 -3.13
N HIS A 231 5.73 18.64 -2.26
CA HIS A 231 5.04 19.90 -1.97
C HIS A 231 5.99 20.98 -1.47
N GLY A 232 5.84 22.22 -1.96
CA GLY A 232 6.59 23.36 -1.43
C GLY A 232 8.11 23.28 -1.64
N GLY A 233 8.57 22.53 -2.64
CA GLY A 233 10.01 22.29 -2.88
C GLY A 233 10.62 21.19 -2.01
N HIS A 234 9.82 20.51 -1.18
CA HIS A 234 10.24 19.37 -0.36
C HIS A 234 9.59 18.09 -0.87
N ARG A 235 10.39 17.03 -0.98
CA ARG A 235 9.89 15.66 -1.12
C ARG A 235 9.69 15.11 0.29
N GLN A 236 8.46 14.73 0.61
CA GLN A 236 8.03 14.49 1.98
C GLN A 236 7.48 13.09 2.13
N ILE A 237 7.61 12.56 3.34
CA ILE A 237 6.93 11.35 3.78
C ILE A 237 6.01 11.68 4.94
N SER A 238 4.78 11.18 4.88
CA SER A 238 3.70 11.52 5.80
C SER A 238 3.01 10.27 6.31
N GLY A 239 2.59 10.33 7.57
CA GLY A 239 1.84 9.29 8.25
C GLY A 239 1.14 9.86 9.47
N LEU A 240 0.56 8.96 10.27
CA LEU A 240 -0.03 9.31 11.54
C LEU A 240 0.68 8.60 12.68
N SER A 241 0.94 9.33 13.75
CA SER A 241 1.24 8.77 15.07
C SER A 241 -0.02 8.58 15.88
N SER A 242 0.09 8.12 17.13
CA SER A 242 -1.08 7.99 18.00
C SER A 242 -1.87 9.29 18.21
N ASN A 243 -1.22 10.45 18.04
CA ASN A 243 -1.84 11.76 18.28
C ASN A 243 -1.52 12.86 17.26
N SER A 244 -0.84 12.55 16.15
CA SER A 244 -0.48 13.57 15.16
C SER A 244 -0.54 13.05 13.72
N LEU A 245 -0.93 13.94 12.80
CA LEU A 245 -0.65 13.84 11.38
C LEU A 245 0.64 14.64 11.11
N PHE A 246 1.64 14.04 10.49
CA PHE A 246 2.97 14.64 10.34
C PHE A 246 3.51 14.54 8.92
N GLY A 247 4.45 15.44 8.59
CA GLY A 247 5.27 15.34 7.39
C GLY A 247 6.74 15.57 7.68
N VAL A 248 7.59 14.68 7.17
CA VAL A 248 9.03 14.67 7.35
C VAL A 248 9.71 14.84 6.00
N ASP A 249 10.81 15.59 5.96
CA ASP A 249 11.66 15.65 4.77
C ASP A 249 12.26 14.27 4.50
N LEU A 250 11.98 13.74 3.32
CA LEU A 250 12.31 12.37 2.96
C LEU A 250 13.82 12.08 3.01
N HIS A 251 14.66 13.05 2.66
CA HIS A 251 16.10 12.86 2.51
C HIS A 251 16.86 13.01 3.81
N THR A 252 16.43 13.96 4.65
CA THR A 252 17.13 14.36 5.88
C THR A 252 16.49 13.82 7.15
N GLY A 253 15.24 13.39 7.10
CA GLY A 253 14.50 12.95 8.28
C GLY A 253 14.02 14.09 9.18
N LYS A 254 14.15 15.34 8.75
CA LYS A 254 13.72 16.50 9.54
C LYS A 254 12.19 16.61 9.57
N LEU A 255 11.60 16.80 10.75
CA LEU A 255 10.18 17.13 10.85
C LEU A 255 9.90 18.49 10.20
N LEU A 256 9.03 18.52 9.19
CA LEU A 256 8.68 19.74 8.46
C LEU A 256 7.43 20.40 9.06
N TRP A 257 6.45 19.59 9.42
CA TRP A 257 5.19 20.04 10.00
C TRP A 257 4.49 18.89 10.74
N HIS A 258 3.60 19.23 11.67
CA HIS A 258 2.64 18.30 12.25
C HIS A 258 1.33 19.02 12.61
N THR A 259 0.25 18.27 12.75
CA THR A 259 -1.05 18.73 13.25
C THR A 259 -1.56 17.73 14.27
N GLU A 260 -2.01 18.21 15.44
CA GLU A 260 -2.61 17.36 16.47
C GLU A 260 -3.87 16.67 15.93
N TYR A 261 -3.90 15.35 16.05
CA TYR A 261 -4.99 14.53 15.58
C TYR A 261 -5.04 13.22 16.37
N GLU A 262 -5.66 13.26 17.55
CA GLU A 262 -5.77 12.12 18.46
C GLU A 262 -7.21 11.66 18.61
N ASN A 263 -7.43 10.34 18.59
CA ASN A 263 -8.72 9.70 18.91
C ASN A 263 -8.75 9.16 20.34
N SER A 264 -9.91 8.66 20.78
CA SER A 264 -10.12 8.20 22.17
C SER A 264 -9.32 6.95 22.57
N ARG A 265 -8.63 6.31 21.62
CA ARG A 265 -7.78 5.12 21.82
C ARG A 265 -6.31 5.39 21.54
N SER A 266 -5.93 6.64 21.19
CA SER A 266 -4.58 6.99 20.75
C SER A 266 -4.06 6.02 19.67
N ASN A 267 -4.93 5.67 18.72
CA ASN A 267 -4.66 4.64 17.72
C ASN A 267 -5.13 5.10 16.33
N ASN A 268 -4.26 5.83 15.62
CA ASN A 268 -4.52 6.21 14.24
C ASN A 268 -4.01 5.12 13.29
N VAL A 269 -4.90 4.65 12.41
CA VAL A 269 -4.64 3.48 11.55
C VAL A 269 -4.72 3.81 10.07
N SER A 270 -5.64 4.68 9.65
CA SER A 270 -5.85 4.97 8.23
C SER A 270 -4.72 5.79 7.62
N ASP A 271 -4.33 5.44 6.40
CA ASP A 271 -3.30 6.16 5.65
C ASP A 271 -3.79 7.56 5.23
N PRO A 272 -2.93 8.59 5.27
CA PRO A 272 -3.30 9.91 4.80
C PRO A 272 -3.40 9.93 3.27
N ILE A 273 -4.07 10.96 2.72
CA ILE A 273 -4.15 11.21 1.28
C ILE A 273 -3.61 12.59 0.99
N TYR A 274 -2.65 12.69 0.08
CA TYR A 274 -2.19 13.98 -0.45
C TYR A 274 -2.87 14.30 -1.78
N HIS A 275 -3.35 15.54 -1.93
CA HIS A 275 -3.83 16.05 -3.20
C HIS A 275 -3.68 17.56 -3.30
N ASN A 276 -2.90 18.03 -4.29
CA ASN A 276 -2.80 19.45 -4.66
C ASN A 276 -2.52 20.40 -3.48
N GLY A 277 -1.61 20.03 -2.57
CA GLY A 277 -1.26 20.84 -1.40
C GLY A 277 -2.17 20.67 -0.20
N TYR A 278 -3.11 19.72 -0.25
CA TYR A 278 -3.91 19.32 0.89
C TYR A 278 -3.52 17.92 1.35
N VAL A 279 -3.60 17.69 2.65
CA VAL A 279 -3.47 16.36 3.26
C VAL A 279 -4.75 16.06 4.00
N PHE A 280 -5.41 14.98 3.60
CA PHE A 280 -6.57 14.42 4.28
C PHE A 280 -6.12 13.30 5.21
N ALA A 281 -6.76 13.19 6.36
CA ALA A 281 -6.66 12.03 7.23
C ALA A 281 -8.02 11.69 7.85
N SER A 282 -8.18 10.43 8.20
CA SER A 282 -9.37 9.92 8.86
C SER A 282 -8.96 8.98 10.00
N SER A 283 -9.76 8.93 11.04
CA SER A 283 -9.55 8.07 12.20
C SER A 283 -10.89 7.61 12.75
N GLY A 284 -10.95 6.32 13.11
CA GLY A 284 -12.08 5.72 13.81
C GLY A 284 -12.25 6.22 15.25
N TYR A 285 -13.06 5.49 16.01
CA TYR A 285 -13.43 5.77 17.40
C TYR A 285 -14.09 7.15 17.57
N GLY A 286 -14.92 7.52 16.60
CA GLY A 286 -15.67 8.78 16.57
C GLY A 286 -14.83 10.02 16.26
N LYS A 287 -13.55 9.88 15.90
CA LYS A 287 -12.68 11.03 15.58
C LYS A 287 -13.05 11.71 14.26
N GLY A 288 -13.48 10.93 13.27
CA GLY A 288 -13.94 11.41 11.99
C GLY A 288 -12.81 11.71 11.02
N SER A 289 -12.90 12.82 10.30
CA SER A 289 -11.99 13.19 9.21
C SER A 289 -11.51 14.64 9.34
N ILE A 290 -10.31 14.90 8.83
CA ILE A 290 -9.68 16.22 8.81
C ILE A 290 -9.05 16.48 7.43
N LEU A 291 -9.11 17.74 6.98
CA LEU A 291 -8.30 18.23 5.86
C LEU A 291 -7.43 19.38 6.33
N ILE A 292 -6.14 19.27 6.05
CA ILE A 292 -5.19 20.36 6.23
C ILE A 292 -4.68 20.84 4.87
N ARG A 293 -4.40 22.12 4.77
CA ARG A 293 -3.66 22.73 3.65
C ARG A 293 -2.23 22.94 4.10
N LEU A 294 -1.28 22.56 3.25
CA LEU A 294 0.12 22.86 3.45
C LEU A 294 0.43 24.20 2.78
N ASN A 295 0.81 25.19 3.58
CA ASN A 295 1.22 26.50 3.10
C ASN A 295 2.76 26.55 3.08
N ALA A 296 3.34 26.41 1.90
CA ALA A 296 4.78 26.57 1.70
C ALA A 296 5.17 28.05 1.61
N SER A 297 6.08 28.51 2.48
CA SER A 297 6.64 29.86 2.41
C SER A 297 8.12 29.84 2.80
N GLY A 298 8.97 30.44 1.95
CA GLY A 298 10.43 30.32 2.11
C GLY A 298 10.86 28.86 2.14
N ASN A 299 11.57 28.45 3.20
CA ASN A 299 12.00 27.06 3.42
C ASN A 299 11.08 26.27 4.36
N GLY A 300 9.96 26.85 4.81
CA GLY A 300 9.05 26.22 5.78
C GLY A 300 7.73 25.80 5.16
N ILE A 301 7.09 24.82 5.80
CA ILE A 301 5.73 24.39 5.50
C ILE A 301 4.90 24.58 6.77
N THR A 302 3.82 25.33 6.67
CA THR A 302 2.89 25.53 7.78
C THR A 302 1.57 24.83 7.46
N PRO A 303 1.11 23.87 8.28
CA PRO A 303 -0.18 23.23 8.08
C PRO A 303 -1.30 24.15 8.60
N GLU A 304 -2.39 24.24 7.85
CA GLU A 304 -3.59 24.99 8.20
C GLU A 304 -4.80 24.07 8.12
N LYS A 305 -5.55 23.92 9.20
CA LYS A 305 -6.79 23.14 9.19
C LYS A 305 -7.86 23.83 8.35
N VAL A 306 -8.31 23.18 7.29
CA VAL A 306 -9.36 23.67 6.39
C VAL A 306 -10.73 23.33 6.96
N TRP A 307 -10.92 22.05 7.29
CA TRP A 307 -12.14 21.55 7.92
C TRP A 307 -11.86 20.31 8.75
N GLN A 308 -12.79 19.98 9.63
CA GLN A 308 -12.81 18.75 10.41
C GLN A 308 -14.28 18.36 10.67
N THR A 309 -14.57 17.08 10.63
CA THR A 309 -15.91 16.52 10.81
C THR A 309 -15.82 15.18 11.55
N GLU A 310 -16.90 14.76 12.22
CA GLU A 310 -17.01 13.42 12.83
C GLU A 310 -17.43 12.34 11.81
N LEU A 311 -17.77 12.75 10.59
CA LEU A 311 -18.16 11.85 9.50
C LEU A 311 -16.98 11.07 8.93
N MET A 312 -17.28 9.90 8.35
CA MET A 312 -16.30 8.99 7.77
C MET A 312 -15.11 8.80 8.72
N ASP A 313 -15.39 8.34 9.94
CA ASP A 313 -14.39 7.95 10.93
C ASP A 313 -13.80 6.58 10.55
N ASN A 314 -13.04 6.56 9.47
CA ASN A 314 -12.47 5.35 8.91
C ASN A 314 -11.45 4.76 9.87
N GLN A 315 -11.66 3.49 10.24
CA GLN A 315 -10.77 2.77 11.14
C GLN A 315 -9.71 1.99 10.35
N HIS A 316 -10.12 1.00 9.55
CA HIS A 316 -9.18 0.09 8.86
C HIS A 316 -9.36 0.09 7.35
N GLY A 317 -10.48 0.61 6.85
CA GLY A 317 -11.00 0.30 5.52
C GLY A 317 -10.36 1.05 4.36
N GLY A 318 -9.61 2.11 4.65
CA GLY A 318 -9.07 3.02 3.65
C GLY A 318 -10.10 4.04 3.16
N VAL A 319 -9.61 5.00 2.38
CA VAL A 319 -10.41 6.06 1.76
C VAL A 319 -9.88 6.28 0.34
N ILE A 320 -10.77 6.44 -0.64
CA ILE A 320 -10.44 6.71 -2.03
C ILE A 320 -10.77 8.17 -2.36
N LEU A 321 -9.80 8.90 -2.89
CA LEU A 321 -10.04 10.19 -3.53
C LEU A 321 -10.23 10.00 -5.05
N HIS A 322 -11.42 10.32 -5.53
CA HIS A 322 -11.75 10.26 -6.95
C HIS A 322 -12.60 11.47 -7.36
N ASN A 323 -12.16 12.19 -8.40
CA ASN A 323 -12.86 13.34 -8.98
C ASN A 323 -13.33 14.42 -7.98
N GLY A 324 -12.55 14.69 -6.94
CA GLY A 324 -12.87 15.70 -5.92
C GLY A 324 -13.76 15.19 -4.78
N TYR A 325 -14.04 13.90 -4.73
CA TYR A 325 -14.85 13.27 -3.70
C TYR A 325 -14.07 12.17 -2.98
N LEU A 326 -14.30 12.06 -1.67
CA LEU A 326 -13.75 11.04 -0.79
C LEU A 326 -14.77 9.94 -0.60
N TYR A 327 -14.37 8.69 -0.81
CA TYR A 327 -15.19 7.51 -0.62
C TYR A 327 -14.57 6.61 0.43
N GLY A 328 -15.33 6.21 1.45
CA GLY A 328 -14.80 5.37 2.53
C GLY A 328 -15.87 4.99 3.55
N ALA A 329 -15.53 4.10 4.46
CA ALA A 329 -16.42 3.69 5.55
C ALA A 329 -16.22 4.52 6.83
N GLY A 330 -17.26 4.64 7.65
CA GLY A 330 -17.19 5.10 9.04
C GLY A 330 -17.43 3.97 10.04
N GLN A 331 -16.68 3.95 11.13
CA GLN A 331 -16.78 2.93 12.18
C GLN A 331 -17.90 3.22 13.19
N ASP A 332 -17.80 4.33 13.93
CA ASP A 332 -18.85 4.79 14.86
C ASP A 332 -19.90 5.65 14.13
N ALA A 333 -19.49 6.43 13.12
CA ALA A 333 -20.43 7.17 12.27
C ALA A 333 -21.31 6.25 11.40
N ARG A 334 -20.87 4.99 11.20
CA ARG A 334 -21.55 3.87 10.51
C ARG A 334 -22.04 4.22 9.10
N GLY A 335 -21.39 3.65 8.10
CA GLY A 335 -21.86 3.71 6.72
C GLY A 335 -20.74 3.74 5.70
N TRP A 336 -21.07 3.50 4.43
CA TRP A 336 -20.27 4.01 3.31
C TRP A 336 -20.63 5.48 3.08
N PHE A 337 -19.62 6.32 2.92
CA PHE A 337 -19.74 7.76 2.75
C PHE A 337 -19.17 8.21 1.42
N CYS A 338 -19.77 9.26 0.87
CA CYS A 338 -19.15 10.17 -0.06
C CYS A 338 -19.12 11.56 0.56
N LEU A 339 -17.92 12.14 0.70
CA LEU A 339 -17.73 13.51 1.15
C LEU A 339 -17.13 14.34 0.02
N ASP A 340 -17.52 15.60 -0.06
CA ASP A 340 -16.80 16.58 -0.89
C ASP A 340 -15.42 16.84 -0.27
N PHE A 341 -14.35 16.65 -1.07
CA PHE A 341 -12.98 16.75 -0.58
C PHE A 341 -12.64 18.13 -0.02
N GLN A 342 -13.12 19.20 -0.66
CA GLN A 342 -12.73 20.57 -0.31
C GLN A 342 -13.50 21.12 0.90
N THR A 343 -14.71 20.64 1.13
CA THR A 343 -15.61 21.17 2.17
C THR A 343 -15.86 20.20 3.33
N GLY A 344 -15.59 18.91 3.16
CA GLY A 344 -15.93 17.87 4.14
C GLY A 344 -17.44 17.61 4.26
N SER A 345 -18.24 18.17 3.35
CA SER A 345 -19.70 18.03 3.38
C SER A 345 -20.12 16.64 2.93
N GLN A 346 -21.11 16.07 3.62
CA GLN A 346 -21.70 14.80 3.20
C GLN A 346 -22.49 14.97 1.90
N ILE A 347 -22.11 14.19 0.89
CA ILE A 347 -22.84 14.08 -0.37
C ILE A 347 -23.89 12.97 -0.26
N TRP A 348 -23.46 11.78 0.17
CA TRP A 348 -24.36 10.68 0.52
C TRP A 348 -23.74 9.81 1.62
N ASN A 349 -24.60 9.09 2.34
CA ASN A 349 -24.20 8.03 3.26
C ASN A 349 -25.17 6.84 3.18
N THR A 350 -24.70 5.67 3.57
CA THR A 350 -25.50 4.44 3.66
C THR A 350 -25.25 3.72 4.99
N GLY A 351 -25.68 2.46 5.12
CA GLY A 351 -25.25 1.58 6.20
C GLY A 351 -24.11 0.66 5.76
N GLY A 352 -23.31 0.17 6.71
CA GLY A 352 -22.20 -0.74 6.46
C GLY A 352 -20.87 -0.20 6.97
N ARG A 353 -19.84 -1.04 6.93
CA ARG A 353 -18.44 -0.71 7.17
C ARG A 353 -17.57 -1.80 6.59
N GLY A 354 -16.33 -1.46 6.23
CA GLY A 354 -15.38 -2.43 5.71
C GLY A 354 -14.28 -1.74 4.91
N SER A 355 -13.63 -2.50 4.04
CA SER A 355 -12.50 -2.06 3.22
C SER A 355 -12.91 -1.87 1.77
N LEU A 356 -12.23 -1.02 1.04
CA LEU A 356 -12.52 -0.80 -0.38
C LEU A 356 -11.27 -0.70 -1.23
N THR A 357 -11.42 -0.89 -2.54
CA THR A 357 -10.45 -0.47 -3.57
C THR A 357 -11.22 0.14 -4.74
N TYR A 358 -10.51 0.76 -5.67
CA TYR A 358 -11.10 1.36 -6.86
C TYR A 358 -10.45 0.81 -8.13
N ALA A 359 -11.26 0.54 -9.14
CA ALA A 359 -10.80 0.26 -10.49
C ALA A 359 -11.92 0.58 -11.49
N ASP A 360 -11.55 1.05 -12.69
CA ASP A 360 -12.47 1.26 -13.81
C ASP A 360 -13.80 1.95 -13.45
N GLN A 361 -13.72 3.11 -12.76
CA GLN A 361 -14.88 3.92 -12.32
C GLN A 361 -15.79 3.27 -11.27
N MET A 362 -15.39 2.13 -10.71
CA MET A 362 -16.12 1.40 -9.68
C MET A 362 -15.33 1.35 -8.36
N LEU A 363 -16.06 1.38 -7.26
CA LEU A 363 -15.60 1.02 -5.93
C LEU A 363 -15.94 -0.45 -5.68
N TYR A 364 -14.95 -1.20 -5.21
CA TYR A 364 -15.07 -2.58 -4.79
C TYR A 364 -15.12 -2.57 -3.26
N CYS A 365 -16.32 -2.61 -2.71
CA CYS A 365 -16.58 -2.44 -1.28
C CYS A 365 -16.76 -3.81 -0.62
N LEU A 366 -15.77 -4.25 0.16
CA LEU A 366 -15.85 -5.44 1.00
C LEU A 366 -16.37 -5.04 2.38
N ASP A 367 -17.59 -5.45 2.74
CA ASP A 367 -18.09 -5.24 4.09
C ASP A 367 -17.51 -6.27 5.09
N GLU A 368 -17.58 -5.95 6.38
CA GLU A 368 -17.03 -6.83 7.43
C GLU A 368 -17.73 -8.19 7.57
N ARG A 369 -18.87 -8.39 6.91
CA ARG A 369 -19.63 -9.65 6.89
C ARG A 369 -19.27 -10.52 5.69
N GLY A 370 -18.37 -10.05 4.81
CA GLY A 370 -17.93 -10.79 3.63
C GLY A 370 -18.76 -10.54 2.39
N ILE A 371 -19.61 -9.50 2.36
CA ILE A 371 -20.28 -9.10 1.12
C ILE A 371 -19.36 -8.18 0.33
N MET A 372 -18.98 -8.61 -0.88
CA MET A 372 -18.28 -7.78 -1.84
C MET A 372 -19.30 -7.11 -2.75
N THR A 373 -19.35 -5.78 -2.76
CA THR A 373 -20.30 -4.97 -3.53
C THR A 373 -19.57 -4.09 -4.53
N LEU A 374 -20.03 -4.12 -5.79
CA LEU A 374 -19.56 -3.22 -6.84
C LEU A 374 -20.44 -1.97 -6.87
N VAL A 375 -19.85 -0.79 -6.64
CA VAL A 375 -20.55 0.49 -6.49
C VAL A 375 -19.99 1.52 -7.47
N LYS A 376 -20.83 2.31 -8.14
CA LYS A 376 -20.31 3.39 -9.01
C LYS A 376 -19.59 4.45 -8.18
N ALA A 377 -18.39 4.85 -8.59
CA ALA A 377 -17.58 5.88 -7.93
C ALA A 377 -18.09 7.29 -8.29
N THR A 378 -19.27 7.66 -7.80
CA THR A 378 -20.01 8.83 -8.28
C THR A 378 -20.66 9.63 -7.13
N PRO A 379 -20.67 10.97 -7.19
CA PRO A 379 -21.27 11.79 -6.13
C PRO A 379 -22.80 11.88 -6.20
N GLU A 380 -23.45 11.51 -7.31
CA GLU A 380 -24.88 11.76 -7.51
C GLU A 380 -25.75 11.00 -6.51
N LYS A 381 -25.36 9.77 -6.18
CA LYS A 381 -25.98 8.89 -5.18
C LYS A 381 -25.09 7.67 -4.95
N TYR A 382 -25.33 6.96 -3.85
CA TYR A 382 -24.86 5.59 -3.72
C TYR A 382 -25.60 4.68 -4.73
N GLU A 383 -24.86 4.03 -5.61
CA GLU A 383 -25.39 3.11 -6.62
C GLU A 383 -24.62 1.80 -6.61
N ALA A 384 -25.06 0.85 -5.78
CA ALA A 384 -24.60 -0.53 -5.83
C ALA A 384 -25.20 -1.22 -7.06
N VAL A 385 -24.34 -1.80 -7.90
CA VAL A 385 -24.70 -2.43 -9.17
C VAL A 385 -24.88 -3.93 -9.00
N SER A 386 -23.94 -4.59 -8.33
CA SER A 386 -23.97 -6.03 -8.06
C SER A 386 -23.23 -6.34 -6.77
N ALA A 387 -23.46 -7.52 -6.20
CA ALA A 387 -22.79 -7.98 -5.00
C ALA A 387 -22.78 -9.50 -4.95
N PHE A 388 -21.81 -10.08 -4.22
CA PHE A 388 -21.76 -11.50 -3.91
C PHE A 388 -21.17 -11.73 -2.52
N GLU A 389 -21.46 -12.90 -1.94
CA GLU A 389 -20.88 -13.33 -0.68
C GLU A 389 -19.54 -14.03 -0.92
N VAL A 390 -18.48 -13.50 -0.31
CA VAL A 390 -17.14 -14.10 -0.37
C VAL A 390 -17.16 -15.41 0.43
N PRO A 391 -16.64 -16.52 -0.11
CA PRO A 391 -16.58 -17.78 0.63
C PRO A 391 -15.83 -17.65 1.95
N ASP A 392 -16.21 -18.46 2.93
CA ASP A 392 -15.58 -18.43 4.24
C ASP A 392 -14.10 -18.87 4.18
N GLY A 393 -13.25 -18.05 4.79
CA GLY A 393 -11.81 -18.20 4.88
C GLY A 393 -11.31 -18.43 6.30
N GLY A 394 -12.18 -18.35 7.31
CA GLY A 394 -11.85 -18.55 8.72
C GLY A 394 -12.69 -17.68 9.65
N GLU A 395 -12.33 -17.66 10.93
CA GLU A 395 -13.05 -16.86 11.92
C GLU A 395 -12.52 -15.42 11.96
N GLY A 396 -13.42 -14.43 11.98
CA GLY A 396 -13.07 -13.04 12.22
C GLY A 396 -13.76 -12.08 11.23
N MET A 397 -13.19 -10.89 11.11
CA MET A 397 -13.72 -9.83 10.26
C MET A 397 -13.00 -9.80 8.90
N HIS A 398 -13.73 -9.41 7.86
CA HIS A 398 -13.19 -9.13 6.53
C HIS A 398 -12.52 -7.75 6.48
N TRP A 399 -11.31 -7.63 7.04
CA TRP A 399 -10.55 -6.36 7.07
C TRP A 399 -9.47 -6.23 5.99
N ALA A 400 -9.04 -7.34 5.38
CA ALA A 400 -8.03 -7.27 4.33
C ALA A 400 -8.54 -6.46 3.14
N HIS A 401 -7.72 -5.51 2.68
CA HIS A 401 -8.10 -4.65 1.55
C HIS A 401 -8.19 -5.48 0.28
N PRO A 402 -9.28 -5.40 -0.50
CA PRO A 402 -9.34 -6.04 -1.81
C PRO A 402 -8.30 -5.43 -2.75
N VAL A 403 -7.76 -6.23 -3.67
CA VAL A 403 -6.80 -5.76 -4.69
C VAL A 403 -7.36 -6.09 -6.07
N VAL A 404 -7.28 -5.11 -6.98
CA VAL A 404 -7.56 -5.32 -8.41
C VAL A 404 -6.24 -5.20 -9.16
N CYS A 405 -5.80 -6.30 -9.78
CA CYS A 405 -4.55 -6.35 -10.54
C CYS A 405 -4.59 -7.45 -11.61
N GLY A 406 -4.35 -7.11 -12.87
CA GLY A 406 -4.28 -8.06 -13.99
C GLY A 406 -5.62 -8.74 -14.28
N ALA A 407 -6.67 -7.94 -14.39
CA ALA A 407 -8.07 -8.31 -14.58
C ALA A 407 -8.59 -9.29 -13.52
N ARG A 408 -8.00 -9.25 -12.32
CA ARG A 408 -8.38 -10.13 -11.21
C ARG A 408 -8.67 -9.34 -9.95
N LEU A 409 -9.67 -9.79 -9.23
CA LEU A 409 -10.01 -9.33 -7.88
C LEU A 409 -9.48 -10.33 -6.86
N TYR A 410 -8.61 -9.87 -5.96
CA TYR A 410 -8.05 -10.66 -4.87
C TYR A 410 -8.70 -10.26 -3.55
N ILE A 411 -9.24 -11.25 -2.83
CA ILE A 411 -9.88 -11.05 -1.53
C ILE A 411 -9.30 -12.05 -0.56
N ARG A 412 -8.71 -11.55 0.53
CA ARG A 412 -8.27 -12.40 1.62
C ARG A 412 -9.29 -12.41 2.75
N HIS A 413 -9.51 -13.59 3.31
CA HIS A 413 -10.15 -13.74 4.61
C HIS A 413 -9.37 -14.79 5.41
N GLN A 414 -8.65 -14.34 6.45
CA GLN A 414 -7.86 -15.19 7.35
C GLN A 414 -6.94 -16.16 6.58
N ASP A 415 -7.23 -17.47 6.68
CA ASP A 415 -6.43 -18.58 6.16
C ASP A 415 -6.45 -18.68 4.64
N LYS A 416 -7.42 -18.01 3.99
CA LYS A 416 -7.65 -18.13 2.56
C LYS A 416 -7.52 -16.83 1.80
N LEU A 417 -7.06 -16.97 0.56
CA LEU A 417 -7.05 -15.93 -0.46
C LEU A 417 -7.80 -16.44 -1.70
N PHE A 418 -8.76 -15.65 -2.16
CA PHE A 418 -9.60 -15.94 -3.31
C PHE A 418 -9.20 -15.02 -4.47
N ALA A 419 -9.08 -15.56 -5.68
CA ALA A 419 -8.88 -14.79 -6.89
C ALA A 419 -10.05 -14.99 -7.85
N TYR A 420 -10.64 -13.89 -8.30
CA TYR A 420 -11.76 -13.88 -9.23
C TYR A 420 -11.36 -13.23 -10.55
N ASP A 421 -11.87 -13.75 -11.65
CA ASP A 421 -11.78 -13.12 -12.97
C ASP A 421 -12.84 -12.02 -13.09
N ILE A 422 -12.37 -10.80 -13.35
CA ILE A 422 -13.22 -9.63 -13.52
C ILE A 422 -13.00 -8.96 -14.89
N SER A 423 -12.46 -9.69 -15.87
CA SER A 423 -12.30 -9.21 -17.25
C SER A 423 -13.66 -9.02 -17.94
N ASP A 424 -13.83 -7.91 -18.65
CA ASP A 424 -14.93 -7.68 -19.60
C ASP A 424 -14.44 -8.03 -21.02
N GLN A 425 -14.36 -9.34 -21.29
CA GLN A 425 -14.01 -10.07 -22.55
C GLN A 425 -12.67 -10.81 -22.57
#